data_AF-A0A843YC86-F1
#
_entry.id   AF-A0A843YC86-F1
#
_cell.length_a   1.000
_cell.length_b   1.000
_cell.length_c   1.000
_cell.angle_alpha   90.00
_cell.angle_beta   90.00
_cell.angle_gamma   90.00
#
_symmetry.space_group_name_H-M   'P 1'
#
loop_
_entity.id
_entity.type
_entity.pdbx_description
1 polymer ?
#
loop_
_entity_poly.entity_id
_entity_poly.type
_entity_poly.pdbx_seq_one_letter_code
_entity_poly.pdbx_strand_id
1 'polypeptide(L)'
;MKHSPETLIGKTADLLRSLHDSILLLRNEAETLRAQLRAEDAVNPETAGVKPQINKLETLIRDCQKVEKTLVDRSTLISDAHNSAPAYDFEAVRAEIHSRLARLRATLPGSAISE
;
A
#
# COMPACT_ATOMS: atom_id res chain seq x y z
N MET A 1 -25.01 0.27 -7.81
CA MET A 1 -24.50 1.01 -6.63
C MET A 1 -23.17 1.65 -7.03
N LYS A 2 -23.09 2.99 -7.08
CA LYS A 2 -21.83 3.69 -7.37
C LYS A 2 -21.00 3.69 -6.08
N HIS A 3 -19.90 2.95 -6.05
CA HIS A 3 -18.97 2.99 -4.92
C HIS A 3 -18.27 4.36 -4.89
N SER A 4 -18.33 5.05 -3.76
CA SER A 4 -17.54 6.28 -3.55
C SER A 4 -16.04 5.92 -3.64
N PRO A 5 -15.19 6.78 -4.21
CA PRO A 5 -13.74 6.54 -4.28
C PRO A 5 -13.13 6.15 -2.93
N GLU A 6 -13.59 6.75 -1.82
CA GLU A 6 -13.14 6.41 -0.47
C GLU A 6 -13.44 4.95 -0.08
N THR A 7 -14.60 4.43 -0.49
CA THR A 7 -14.99 3.04 -0.21
C THR A 7 -14.19 2.02 -1.01
N LEU A 8 -13.71 2.41 -2.20
CA LEU A 8 -12.84 1.55 -3.02
C LEU A 8 -11.41 1.51 -2.45
N ILE A 9 -10.92 2.66 -1.96
CA ILE A 9 -9.60 2.77 -1.32
C ILE A 9 -9.56 1.91 -0.05
N GLY A 10 -10.56 2.03 0.84
CA GLY A 10 -10.62 1.24 2.07
C GLY A 10 -10.63 -0.27 1.81
N LYS A 11 -11.49 -0.73 0.88
CA LYS A 11 -11.54 -2.15 0.49
C LYS A 11 -10.21 -2.66 -0.08
N THR A 12 -9.53 -1.84 -0.88
CA THR A 12 -8.24 -2.21 -1.46
C THR A 12 -7.15 -2.31 -0.40
N ALA A 13 -7.14 -1.38 0.57
CA ALA A 13 -6.20 -1.41 1.69
C ALA A 13 -6.40 -2.66 2.57
N ASP A 14 -7.66 -3.02 2.86
CA ASP A 14 -7.97 -4.21 3.64
C ASP A 14 -7.57 -5.50 2.91
N LEU A 15 -7.79 -5.57 1.59
CA LEU A 15 -7.35 -6.70 0.77
C LEU A 15 -5.82 -6.83 0.75
N LEU A 16 -5.09 -5.72 0.57
CA LEU A 16 -3.63 -5.73 0.57
C LEU A 16 -3.05 -6.16 1.92
N ARG A 17 -3.67 -5.72 3.02
CA ARG A 17 -3.31 -6.15 4.38
C ARG A 17 -3.54 -7.64 4.58
N SER A 18 -4.73 -8.13 4.22
CA SER A 18 -5.05 -9.56 4.29
C SER A 18 -4.10 -10.41 3.44
N LEU A 19 -3.71 -9.92 2.26
CA LEU A 19 -2.76 -10.59 1.39
C LEU A 19 -1.36 -10.62 2.02
N HIS A 20 -0.90 -9.49 2.55
CA HIS A 20 0.37 -9.39 3.25
C HIS A 20 0.45 -10.38 4.42
N ASP A 21 -0.59 -10.44 5.25
CA ASP A 21 -0.64 -11.33 6.41
C ASP A 21 -0.63 -12.81 5.99
N SER A 22 -1.32 -13.14 4.89
CA SER A 22 -1.33 -14.49 4.32
C SER A 22 0.05 -14.91 3.79
N ILE A 23 0.77 -14.00 3.12
CA ILE A 23 2.12 -14.26 2.61
C ILE A 23 3.10 -14.45 3.76
N LEU A 24 3.01 -13.61 4.79
CA LEU A 24 3.85 -13.71 5.98
C LEU A 24 3.65 -15.05 6.69
N LEU A 25 2.40 -15.48 6.85
CA LEU A 25 2.05 -16.77 7.44
C LEU A 25 2.59 -17.93 6.60
N LEU A 26 2.38 -17.91 5.28
CA LEU A 26 2.88 -18.93 4.35
C LEU A 26 4.42 -19.04 4.41
N ARG A 27 5.12 -17.91 4.49
CA ARG A 27 6.57 -17.88 4.61
C ARG A 27 7.03 -18.56 5.90
N ASN A 28 6.41 -18.22 7.04
CA ASN A 28 6.76 -18.80 8.34
C ASN A 28 6.51 -20.32 8.37
N GLU A 29 5.41 -20.77 7.77
CA GLU A 29 5.11 -22.20 7.62
C GLU A 29 6.15 -22.89 6.74
N ALA A 30 6.50 -22.31 5.59
CA ALA A 30 7.52 -22.85 4.70
C ALA A 30 8.91 -22.90 5.35
N GLU A 31 9.27 -21.89 6.14
CA GLU A 31 10.52 -21.86 6.92
C GLU A 31 10.55 -22.95 7.99
N THR A 32 9.43 -23.15 8.69
CA THR A 32 9.27 -24.19 9.71
C THR A 32 9.40 -25.59 9.08
N LEU A 33 8.69 -25.85 7.99
CA LEU A 33 8.77 -27.12 7.26
C LEU A 33 10.18 -27.37 6.71
N ARG A 34 10.85 -26.33 6.20
CA ARG A 34 12.23 -26.44 5.72
C ARG A 34 13.19 -26.81 6.86
N ALA A 35 13.01 -26.23 8.05
CA ALA A 35 13.83 -26.55 9.22
C ALA A 35 13.61 -28.00 9.67
N GLN A 36 12.36 -28.48 9.68
CA GLN A 36 12.02 -29.86 9.98
C GLN A 36 12.66 -30.84 8.99
N LEU A 37 12.52 -30.60 7.68
CA LEU A 37 13.12 -31.45 6.65
C LEU A 37 14.66 -31.45 6.70
N ARG A 38 15.29 -30.32 7.03
CA ARG A 38 16.75 -30.28 7.22
C ARG A 38 17.19 -31.06 8.46
N ALA A 39 16.42 -31.04 9.54
CA ALA A 39 16.69 -31.86 10.71
C ALA A 39 16.53 -33.34 10.38
N GLU A 40 15.53 -33.71 9.59
CA GLU A 40 15.31 -35.08 9.11
C GLU A 40 16.44 -35.56 8.19
N ASP A 41 16.88 -34.76 7.21
CA ASP A 41 18.02 -35.07 6.33
C ASP A 41 19.33 -35.27 7.11
N ALA A 42 19.52 -34.52 8.21
CA ALA A 42 20.69 -34.64 9.07
C ALA A 42 20.70 -35.94 9.91
N VAL A 43 19.52 -36.44 10.30
CA VAL A 43 19.38 -37.68 11.07
C VAL A 43 19.36 -38.90 10.16
N ASN A 44 18.74 -38.79 8.98
CA ASN A 44 18.63 -39.86 7.99
C ASN A 44 18.92 -39.37 6.57
N PRO A 45 20.20 -39.35 6.16
CA PRO A 45 20.63 -38.81 4.86
C PRO A 45 20.28 -39.70 3.66
N GLU A 46 19.78 -40.92 3.88
CA GLU A 46 19.36 -41.84 2.82
C GLU A 46 17.90 -41.63 2.37
N THR A 47 17.19 -40.68 2.97
CA THR A 47 15.80 -40.38 2.63
C THR A 47 15.71 -39.72 1.25
N ALA A 48 15.62 -40.56 0.21
CA ALA A 48 15.48 -40.12 -1.18
C ALA A 48 14.23 -39.25 -1.33
N GLY A 49 14.43 -37.95 -1.57
CA GLY A 49 13.34 -36.99 -1.83
C GLY A 49 13.34 -35.75 -0.93
N VAL A 50 14.07 -35.75 0.20
CA VAL A 50 14.10 -34.62 1.14
C VAL A 50 14.81 -33.40 0.54
N LYS A 51 15.98 -33.58 -0.10
CA LYS A 51 16.71 -32.49 -0.77
C LYS A 51 15.89 -31.76 -1.85
N PRO A 52 15.21 -32.44 -2.79
CA PRO A 52 14.27 -31.79 -3.71
C PRO A 52 13.15 -30.99 -3.02
N GLN A 53 12.60 -31.49 -1.91
CA GLN A 53 11.56 -30.78 -1.16
C GLN A 53 12.11 -29.51 -0.48
N ILE A 54 13.30 -29.58 0.11
CA ILE A 54 14.00 -28.42 0.68
C ILE A 54 14.22 -27.36 -0.40
N ASN A 55 14.69 -27.74 -1.59
CA ASN A 55 14.91 -26.80 -2.70
C ASN A 55 13.61 -26.12 -3.17
N LYS A 56 12.49 -26.85 -3.18
CA LYS A 56 11.17 -26.30 -3.48
C LYS A 56 10.76 -25.27 -2.43
N LEU A 57 10.93 -25.58 -1.14
CA LEU A 57 10.62 -24.65 -0.05
C LEU A 57 11.49 -23.40 -0.09
N GLU A 58 12.78 -23.53 -0.38
CA GLU A 58 13.66 -22.36 -0.55
C GLU A 58 13.23 -21.45 -1.70
N THR A 59 12.72 -22.04 -2.78
CA THR A 59 12.19 -21.28 -3.91
C THR A 59 10.90 -20.55 -3.51
N LEU A 60 9.99 -21.25 -2.82
CA LEU A 60 8.75 -20.65 -2.30
C LEU A 60 9.03 -19.49 -1.31
N ILE A 61 9.99 -19.66 -0.40
CA ILE A 61 10.39 -18.61 0.56
C ILE A 61 10.92 -17.39 -0.20
N ARG A 62 11.78 -17.59 -1.22
CA ARG A 62 12.27 -16.48 -2.05
C ARG A 62 11.15 -15.76 -2.80
N ASP A 63 10.17 -16.50 -3.32
CA ASP A 63 9.02 -15.92 -4.00
C ASP A 63 8.16 -15.09 -3.04
N CYS A 64 7.91 -15.58 -1.81
CA CYS A 64 7.22 -14.81 -0.77
C CYS A 64 7.96 -13.50 -0.46
N GLN A 65 9.27 -13.57 -0.21
CA GLN A 65 10.11 -12.40 0.07
C GLN A 65 10.13 -11.40 -1.10
N LYS A 66 10.06 -11.88 -2.34
CA LYS A 66 9.98 -11.02 -3.53
C LYS A 66 8.66 -10.25 -3.57
N VAL A 67 7.54 -10.89 -3.24
CA VAL A 67 6.24 -10.22 -3.16
C VAL A 67 6.22 -9.22 -2.01
N GLU A 68 6.71 -9.59 -0.83
CA GLU A 68 6.85 -8.68 0.32
C GLU A 68 7.64 -7.42 -0.03
N LYS A 69 8.83 -7.60 -0.65
CA LYS A 69 9.64 -6.48 -1.14
C LYS A 69 8.87 -5.61 -2.12
N THR A 70 8.15 -6.22 -3.07
CA THR A 70 7.37 -5.47 -4.08
C THR A 70 6.25 -4.67 -3.43
N LEU A 71 5.58 -5.22 -2.40
CA LEU A 71 4.54 -4.52 -1.64
C LEU A 71 5.12 -3.32 -0.88
N VAL A 72 6.28 -3.48 -0.24
CA VAL A 72 6.98 -2.39 0.46
C VAL A 72 7.43 -1.31 -0.52
N ASP A 73 8.10 -1.69 -1.62
CA ASP A 73 8.57 -0.75 -2.65
C ASP A 73 7.39 0.05 -3.27
N ARG A 74 6.22 -0.57 -3.43
CA ARG A 74 5.01 0.13 -3.89
C ARG A 74 4.43 1.05 -2.84
N SER A 75 4.45 0.66 -1.57
CA SER A 75 3.99 1.49 -0.46
C SER A 75 4.85 2.74 -0.28
N THR A 76 6.17 2.61 -0.40
CA THR A 76 7.10 3.75 -0.36
C THR A 76 6.88 4.67 -1.55
N LEU A 77 6.78 4.12 -2.77
CA LEU A 77 6.46 4.92 -3.97
C LEU A 77 5.15 5.71 -3.85
N ILE A 78 4.09 5.12 -3.28
CA ILE A 78 2.80 5.80 -3.07
C ILE A 78 2.95 6.90 -2.00
N SER A 79 3.69 6.62 -0.92
CA SER A 79 3.94 7.58 0.15
C SER A 79 4.77 8.77 -0.36
N ASP A 80 5.82 8.51 -1.14
CA ASP A 80 6.66 9.52 -1.75
C ASP A 80 5.90 10.33 -2.81
N ALA A 81 5.01 9.70 -3.58
CA ALA A 81 4.13 10.40 -4.51
C ALA A 81 3.11 11.31 -3.79
N HIS A 82 2.58 10.88 -2.62
CA HIS A 82 1.76 11.74 -1.77
C HIS A 82 2.54 12.91 -1.19
N ASN A 83 3.79 12.70 -0.79
CA ASN A 83 4.67 13.73 -0.26
C ASN A 83 5.23 14.68 -1.35
N SER A 84 5.27 14.23 -2.61
CA SER A 84 5.72 15.00 -3.77
C SER A 84 4.58 15.70 -4.52
N ALA A 85 3.32 15.41 -4.21
CA ALA A 85 2.22 16.21 -4.73
C ALA A 85 2.39 17.64 -4.19
N PRO A 86 2.38 18.69 -5.04
CA PRO A 86 2.43 20.05 -4.53
C PRO A 86 1.25 20.20 -3.59
N ALA A 87 1.53 20.43 -2.31
CA ALA A 87 0.50 20.78 -1.35
C ALA A 87 -0.15 22.06 -1.86
N TYR A 88 -1.29 21.92 -2.55
CA TYR A 88 -2.08 23.07 -2.93
C TYR A 88 -2.47 23.75 -1.63
N ASP A 89 -1.93 24.94 -1.40
CA ASP A 89 -2.32 25.75 -0.26
C ASP A 89 -3.75 26.27 -0.53
N PHE A 90 -4.73 25.46 -0.13
CA PHE A 90 -6.14 25.79 -0.26
C PHE A 90 -6.50 27.06 0.53
N GLU A 91 -5.74 27.40 1.57
CA GLU A 91 -5.93 28.66 2.29
C GLU A 91 -5.47 29.84 1.44
N ALA A 92 -4.29 29.76 0.83
CA ALA A 92 -3.81 30.79 -0.09
C ALA A 92 -4.74 30.95 -1.30
N VAL A 93 -5.20 29.85 -1.90
CA VAL A 93 -6.15 29.88 -3.02
C VAL A 93 -7.48 30.49 -2.60
N ARG A 94 -8.01 30.12 -1.42
CA ARG A 94 -9.23 30.69 -0.87
C ARG A 94 -9.08 32.18 -0.58
N ALA A 95 -7.97 32.61 0.01
CA ALA A 95 -7.67 34.01 0.27
C ALA A 95 -7.62 34.82 -1.03
N GLU A 96 -6.99 34.30 -2.09
CA GLU A 96 -6.95 34.96 -3.39
C GLU A 96 -8.35 35.06 -4.03
N ILE A 97 -9.17 34.00 -3.92
CA ILE A 97 -10.56 34.02 -4.39
C ILE A 97 -11.38 35.09 -3.63
N HIS A 98 -11.29 35.13 -2.30
CA HIS A 98 -11.97 36.14 -1.49
C HIS A 98 -11.51 37.55 -1.84
N SER A 99 -10.21 37.74 -2.05
CA SER A 99 -9.62 39.02 -2.45
C SER A 99 -10.14 39.47 -3.82
N ARG A 100 -10.19 38.57 -4.81
CA ARG A 100 -10.79 38.84 -6.14
C ARG A 100 -12.27 39.19 -6.04
N LEU A 101 -13.03 38.46 -5.23
CA LEU A 101 -14.46 38.72 -5.02
C LEU A 101 -14.70 40.06 -4.34
N ALA A 102 -13.89 40.44 -3.36
CA ALA A 102 -13.96 41.74 -2.70
C ALA A 102 -13.67 42.89 -3.68
N ARG A 103 -12.63 42.73 -4.53
CA ARG A 103 -12.34 43.70 -5.61
C ARG A 103 -13.51 43.84 -6.59
N LEU A 104 -14.08 42.72 -7.04
CA LEU A 104 -15.25 42.71 -7.91
C LEU A 104 -16.44 43.44 -7.30
N ARG A 105 -16.74 43.19 -6.01
CA ARG A 105 -17.80 43.90 -5.28
C ARG A 105 -17.55 45.40 -5.17
N ALA A 106 -16.30 45.81 -4.93
CA ALA A 106 -15.94 47.23 -4.85
C ALA A 106 -16.04 47.94 -6.21
N THR A 107 -15.86 47.21 -7.32
CA THR A 107 -16.01 47.76 -8.68
C THR A 107 -17.44 47.76 -9.20
N LEU A 108 -18.38 47.09 -8.53
CA LEU A 108 -19.80 47.23 -8.83
C LEU A 108 -20.34 48.52 -8.18
N PRO A 109 -20.85 49.49 -8.95
CA PRO A 109 -21.50 50.65 -8.38
C PRO A 109 -22.81 50.21 -7.72
N GLY A 110 -22.87 50.33 -6.39
CA GLY A 110 -24.09 50.31 -5.60
C GLY A 110 -24.98 49.07 -5.75
N SER A 111 -24.84 48.12 -4.81
CA SER A 111 -26.05 47.55 -4.20
C SER A 111 -26.71 48.65 -3.38
N ALA A 112 -27.33 49.60 -4.09
CA ALA A 112 -28.38 50.46 -3.58
C ALA A 112 -29.67 49.87 -4.17
N ILE A 113 -30.07 48.71 -3.66
CA ILE A 113 -31.48 48.36 -3.66
C ILE A 113 -31.92 48.67 -2.23
N SER A 114 -32.41 49.90 -2.05
CA SER A 114 -33.26 50.26 -0.91
C SER A 114 -34.47 49.33 -0.88
N GLU A 115 -34.95 49.04 0.34
CA GLU A 115 -36.26 48.43 0.64
C GLU A 115 -37.40 48.98 -0.22
#